data_AF-V9EQZ1-F1
#
_entry.id   AF-V9EQZ1-F1
#
_cell.length_a   1.000
_cell.length_b   1.000
_cell.length_c   1.000
_cell.angle_alpha   90.00
_cell.angle_beta   90.00
_cell.angle_gamma   90.00
#
_symmetry.space_group_name_H-M   'P 1'
#
loop_
_entity.id
_entity.type
_entity.pdbx_description
1 polymer ?
#
loop_
_entity_poly.entity_id
_entity_poly.type
_entity_poly.pdbx_seq_one_letter_code
_entity_poly.pdbx_strand_id
1 'polypeptide(L)'
;GRSRRASRPAGTSGGRAGIMIPQNIRNQIPVIDGTQVCVRFQSVKGCSFAKCKQRHEIHRLPDEVVAWLTGLHGGLKSEHPQRE
;
A
#
# COMPACT_ATOMS: atom_id res chain seq x y z
N GLY A 1 30.19 -17.08 38.97
CA GLY A 1 30.22 -17.32 37.51
C GLY A 1 29.01 -18.14 37.08
N ARG A 2 28.64 -18.03 35.79
CA ARG A 2 27.43 -18.52 35.05
C ARG A 2 26.19 -17.62 35.25
N SER A 3 25.78 -16.73 34.34
CA SER A 3 25.66 -16.69 32.86
C SER A 3 24.35 -17.32 32.33
N ARG A 4 23.55 -16.45 31.68
CA ARG A 4 22.44 -16.69 30.70
C ARG A 4 21.07 -17.04 31.31
N ARG A 5 19.93 -16.59 30.78
CA ARG A 5 19.62 -16.05 29.44
C ARG A 5 18.32 -15.25 29.53
N ALA A 6 18.28 -14.14 28.82
CA ALA A 6 17.07 -13.34 28.61
C ALA A 6 15.98 -14.18 27.93
N SER A 7 14.85 -14.36 28.60
CA SER A 7 13.61 -14.83 27.98
C SER A 7 12.98 -13.64 27.26
N ARG A 8 13.38 -13.44 25.99
CA ARG A 8 12.65 -12.59 25.04
C ARG A 8 11.38 -13.35 24.69
N PRO A 9 10.16 -12.87 25.00
CA PRO A 9 8.99 -13.45 24.39
C PRO A 9 9.07 -13.25 22.87
N ALA A 10 8.74 -14.34 22.19
CA ALA A 10 8.78 -14.52 20.76
C ALA A 10 8.07 -13.36 20.05
N GLY A 11 8.62 -13.02 18.88
CA GLY A 11 8.07 -12.02 17.98
C GLY A 11 6.56 -12.20 17.88
N THR A 12 5.83 -11.15 18.28
CA THR A 12 4.52 -10.91 17.71
C THR A 12 4.76 -10.85 16.21
N SER A 13 4.35 -11.91 15.53
CA SER A 13 4.08 -11.89 14.11
C SER A 13 3.00 -10.83 13.92
N GLY A 14 3.44 -9.57 13.84
CA GLY A 14 2.71 -8.46 13.28
C GLY A 14 2.56 -8.78 11.80
N GLY A 15 1.73 -9.79 11.50
CA GLY A 15 1.08 -9.93 10.21
C GLY A 15 0.27 -8.66 10.06
N ARG A 16 0.94 -7.61 9.57
CA ARG A 16 0.32 -6.37 9.16
C ARG A 16 -0.86 -6.80 8.30
N ALA A 17 -2.06 -6.63 8.86
CA ALA A 17 -3.31 -6.84 8.17
C ALA A 17 -3.11 -6.28 6.77
N GLY A 18 -3.02 -7.17 5.78
CA GLY A 18 -2.92 -6.76 4.40
C GLY A 18 -4.21 -6.02 4.14
N ILE A 19 -4.17 -4.69 4.21
CA ILE A 19 -5.34 -3.83 4.02
C ILE A 19 -6.06 -4.35 2.80
N MET A 20 -7.18 -5.04 3.05
CA MET A 20 -7.98 -5.67 2.02
C MET A 20 -8.62 -4.52 1.28
N ILE A 21 -8.15 -4.26 0.06
CA ILE A 21 -8.73 -3.21 -0.77
C ILE A 21 -10.19 -3.62 -1.01
N PRO A 22 -11.19 -2.80 -0.60
CA PRO A 22 -12.58 -3.12 -0.86
C PRO A 22 -12.79 -3.35 -2.35
N GLN A 23 -13.59 -4.36 -2.72
CA GLN A 23 -13.78 -4.70 -4.13
C GLN A 23 -14.30 -3.53 -4.96
N ASN A 24 -15.15 -2.68 -4.37
CA ASN A 24 -15.64 -1.45 -5.01
C ASN A 24 -14.48 -0.53 -5.42
N ILE A 25 -13.58 -0.23 -4.48
CA ILE A 25 -12.37 0.57 -4.73
C ILE A 25 -11.48 -0.11 -5.77
N ARG A 26 -11.30 -1.44 -5.65
CA ARG A 26 -10.46 -2.21 -6.58
C ARG A 26 -10.97 -2.16 -8.01
N ASN A 27 -12.28 -2.24 -8.22
CA ASN A 27 -12.89 -2.17 -9.54
C ASN A 27 -12.79 -0.78 -10.16
N GLN A 28 -12.61 0.26 -9.35
CA GLN A 28 -12.35 1.61 -9.82
C GLN A 28 -10.86 1.86 -10.15
N ILE A 29 -9.95 0.96 -9.76
CA ILE A 29 -8.53 1.12 -10.07
C ILE A 29 -8.33 0.96 -11.59
N PRO A 30 -7.75 1.95 -12.28
CA PRO A 30 -7.50 1.84 -13.69
C PRO A 30 -6.55 0.67 -14.00
N VAL A 31 -6.86 -0.02 -15.10
CA VAL A 31 -6.07 -1.12 -15.64
C VAL A 31 -5.34 -0.60 -16.87
N ILE A 32 -4.03 -0.48 -16.80
CA ILE A 32 -3.18 -0.02 -17.91
C ILE A 32 -2.45 -1.23 -18.48
N ASP A 33 -2.58 -1.48 -19.78
CA ASP A 33 -2.01 -2.67 -20.46
C ASP A 33 -2.39 -4.00 -19.78
N GLY A 34 -3.64 -4.12 -19.33
CA GLY A 34 -4.13 -5.33 -18.64
C GLY A 34 -3.63 -5.49 -17.21
N THR A 35 -2.85 -4.53 -16.68
CA THR A 35 -2.34 -4.55 -15.30
C THR A 35 -2.95 -3.42 -14.48
N GLN A 36 -3.59 -3.78 -13.35
CA GLN A 36 -4.11 -2.81 -12.38
C GLN A 36 -2.97 -1.98 -11.78
N VAL A 37 -3.20 -0.68 -11.62
CA VAL A 37 -2.23 0.21 -10.99
C VAL A 37 -2.14 -0.06 -9.48
N CYS A 38 -0.93 -0.04 -8.94
CA CYS A 38 -0.70 -0.26 -7.52
C CYS A 38 -1.08 0.98 -6.70
N VAL A 39 -2.26 0.97 -6.07
CA VAL A 39 -2.70 2.05 -5.16
C VAL A 39 -1.71 2.30 -4.02
N ARG A 40 -1.02 1.27 -3.52
CA ARG A 40 0.04 1.46 -2.50
C ARG A 40 1.23 2.23 -3.03
N PHE A 41 1.62 2.00 -4.29
CA PHE A 41 2.71 2.74 -4.92
C PHE A 41 2.36 4.22 -5.10
N GLN A 42 1.07 4.53 -5.28
CA GLN A 42 0.57 5.90 -5.45
C GLN A 42 0.59 6.71 -4.13
N SER A 43 0.56 6.03 -2.98
CA SER A 43 0.68 6.66 -1.66
C SER A 43 2.13 7.01 -1.30
N VAL A 44 2.32 7.97 -0.37
CA VAL A 44 3.66 8.33 0.15
C VAL A 44 4.40 7.17 0.80
N LYS A 45 3.67 6.17 1.34
CA LYS A 45 4.29 4.96 1.90
C LYS A 45 4.97 4.10 0.84
N GLY A 46 4.54 4.21 -0.42
CA GLY A 46 4.98 3.34 -1.49
C GLY A 46 4.58 1.87 -1.29
N CYS A 47 4.88 1.06 -2.30
CA CYS A 47 4.66 -0.38 -2.23
C CYS A 47 5.94 -1.09 -1.74
N SER A 48 5.90 -1.65 -0.53
CA SER A 48 7.02 -2.45 0.01
C SER A 48 6.98 -3.93 -0.39
N PHE A 49 6.05 -4.33 -1.27
CA PHE A 49 5.93 -5.73 -1.71
C PHE A 49 6.91 -6.00 -2.86
N ALA A 50 7.93 -6.81 -2.59
CA ALA A 50 8.95 -7.19 -3.58
C ALA A 50 8.37 -7.94 -4.80
N LYS A 51 7.22 -8.61 -4.66
CA LYS A 51 6.53 -9.33 -5.74
C LYS A 51 5.15 -8.73 -6.04
N CYS A 52 5.05 -7.40 -6.07
CA CYS A 52 3.78 -6.77 -6.46
C CYS A 52 3.47 -7.08 -7.93
N LYS A 53 2.30 -7.69 -8.19
CA LYS A 53 1.81 -7.96 -9.55
C LYS A 53 1.10 -6.75 -10.17
N GLN A 54 1.18 -5.58 -9.55
CA GLN A 54 0.45 -4.38 -9.93
C GLN A 54 1.44 -3.37 -10.49
N ARG A 55 0.98 -2.49 -11.38
CA ARG A 55 1.85 -1.51 -12.03
C ARG A 55 2.30 -0.46 -11.02
N HIS A 56 3.62 -0.32 -10.85
CA HIS A 56 4.24 0.69 -10.00
C HIS A 56 4.47 1.98 -10.79
N GLU A 57 3.37 2.61 -11.21
CA GLU A 57 3.42 3.85 -11.98
C GLU A 57 2.43 4.84 -11.35
N ILE A 58 2.78 6.12 -11.36
CA ILE A 58 1.92 7.18 -10.87
C ILE A 58 0.90 7.48 -11.96
N HIS A 59 -0.37 7.25 -11.64
CA HIS A 59 -1.48 7.43 -12.55
C HIS A 59 -2.61 8.14 -11.85
N ARG A 60 -3.38 8.90 -12.61
CA ARG A 60 -4.60 9.53 -12.11
C ARG A 60 -5.56 8.46 -11.60
N LEU A 61 -5.95 8.59 -10.34
CA LEU A 61 -6.87 7.67 -9.69
C LEU A 61 -8.23 8.35 -9.56
N PRO A 62 -9.33 7.60 -9.59
CA PRO A 62 -10.64 8.14 -9.23
C PRO A 62 -10.58 8.74 -7.81
N ASP A 63 -11.29 9.84 -7.59
CA ASP A 63 -11.31 10.54 -6.29
C ASP A 63 -11.72 9.62 -5.13
N GLU A 64 -12.59 8.64 -5.38
CA GLU A 64 -12.98 7.64 -4.37
C GLU A 64 -11.80 6.76 -3.94
N VAL A 65 -10.98 6.34 -4.90
CA VAL A 65 -9.76 5.54 -4.64
C VAL A 65 -8.73 6.40 -3.92
N VAL A 66 -8.60 7.68 -4.28
CA VAL A 66 -7.71 8.64 -3.60
C VAL A 66 -8.18 8.89 -2.17
N ALA A 67 -9.47 9.14 -1.94
CA ALA A 67 -10.02 9.35 -0.61
C ALA A 67 -9.81 8.12 0.30
N TRP A 68 -10.05 6.93 -0.23
CA TRP A 68 -9.78 5.69 0.48
C TRP A 68 -8.29 5.51 0.78
N LEU A 69 -7.44 5.72 -0.22
CA LEU A 69 -5.99 5.57 -0.09
C LEU A 69 -5.42 6.59 0.89
N THR A 70 -5.93 7.83 0.85
CA THR A 70 -5.46 8.91 1.72
C THR A 70 -5.88 8.74 3.17
N GLY A 71 -7.08 8.21 3.40
CA GLY A 71 -7.54 7.83 4.74
C GLY A 71 -6.73 6.70 5.38
N LEU A 72 -6.20 5.76 4.59
CA LEU A 72 -5.48 4.58 5.10
C LEU A 72 -3.95 4.73 5.12
N HIS A 73 -3.40 5.30 4.07
CA HIS A 73 -1.96 5.35 3.82
C HIS A 73 -1.38 6.76 3.97
N GLY A 74 -2.20 7.77 4.26
CA GLY A 74 -1.82 9.17 4.29
C GLY A 74 -1.75 9.77 2.88
N GLY A 75 -1.02 10.86 2.69
CA GLY A 75 -1.00 11.56 1.40
C GLY A 75 -0.63 10.71 0.17
N LEU A 76 -1.01 11.22 -1.00
CA LEU A 76 -0.45 10.76 -2.28
C LEU A 76 0.99 11.25 -2.43
N LYS A 77 1.77 10.57 -3.28
CA LYS A 77 3.09 11.06 -3.68
C LYS A 77 3.01 12.48 -4.26
N SER A 78 4.06 13.29 -4.05
CA SER A 78 4.12 14.66 -4.56
C SER A 78 4.06 14.75 -6.09
N GLU A 79 4.48 13.71 -6.79
CA GLU A 79 4.47 13.58 -8.25
C GLU A 79 3.08 13.21 -8.83
N HIS A 80 2.05 13.16 -7.99
CA HIS A 80 0.72 12.71 -8.42
C HIS A 80 0.02 13.80 -9.24
N PRO A 81 -0.45 13.50 -10.47
CA PRO A 81 -1.07 14.48 -11.37
C PRO A 81 -2.39 15.06 -10.82
N GLN A 82 -2.92 14.52 -9.71
CA GLN A 82 -4.14 15.02 -9.07
C GLN A 82 -3.88 16.13 -8.04
N ARG A 83 -2.63 16.58 -7.91
CA ARG A 83 -2.26 17.73 -7.07
C ARG A 83 -2.33 19.09 -7.78
N GLU A 84 -2.67 19.11 -9.08
CA GLU A 84 -2.92 20.36 -9.83
C GLU A 84 -4.34 20.88 -9.65
#